data_AF-A0A358MAB3-F1
#
_entry.id   AF-A0A358MAB3-F1
#
_cell.length_a   1.000
_cell.length_b   1.000
_cell.length_c   1.000
_cell.angle_alpha   90.00
_cell.angle_beta   90.00
_cell.angle_gamma   90.00
#
_symmetry.space_group_name_H-M   'P 1'
#
loop_
_entity.id
_entity.type
_entity.pdbx_description
1 polymer ?
#
loop_
_entity_poly.entity_id
_entity_poly.type
_entity_poly.pdbx_seq_one_letter_code
_entity_poly.pdbx_strand_id
1 'polypeptide(L)'
;EAEVLLYNDHMGTMEFRNENSRYWRDAAQNINDAVRSITILGSIVIIIINFVLIVALSNSIMSPLNKLKEAAQKISEGNLDFEINYTGDDEITDVLQKFEQMREKLVESNEKQKAYEEDRKEMIAGISHDLRTPL
;
A
#
# COMPACT_ATOMS: atom_id res chain seq x y z
N GLU A 1 -37.58 55.55 71.07
CA GLU A 1 -36.22 56.10 71.02
C GLU A 1 -35.29 55.16 71.78
N ALA A 2 -34.08 54.97 71.25
CA ALA A 2 -32.99 54.11 71.73
C ALA A 2 -33.18 52.59 71.62
N GLU A 3 -32.40 51.97 70.72
CA GLU A 3 -31.58 50.75 70.96
C GLU A 3 -31.24 50.07 69.64
N VAL A 4 -30.16 50.47 68.97
CA VAL A 4 -29.29 49.56 68.18
C VAL A 4 -27.92 50.22 68.04
N LEU A 5 -27.10 50.22 69.09
CA LEU A 5 -25.71 50.69 68.99
C LEU A 5 -24.67 49.78 69.68
N LEU A 6 -24.99 48.50 69.92
CA LEU A 6 -24.01 47.54 70.44
C LEU A 6 -24.23 46.14 69.84
N TYR A 7 -24.03 45.98 68.53
CA TYR A 7 -23.81 44.66 67.94
C TYR A 7 -22.95 44.77 66.67
N ASN A 8 -21.74 45.32 66.79
CA ASN A 8 -20.78 45.25 65.70
C ASN A 8 -19.34 45.26 66.24
N ASP A 9 -18.89 44.12 66.77
CA ASP A 9 -17.46 43.89 67.00
C ASP A 9 -16.98 42.44 66.77
N HIS A 10 -17.87 41.48 66.48
CA HIS A 10 -17.47 40.06 66.32
C HIS A 10 -18.09 39.36 65.11
N MET A 11 -18.21 40.03 63.98
CA MET A 11 -18.46 39.37 62.70
C MET A 11 -17.16 39.38 61.90
N GLY A 12 -16.22 38.51 62.30
CA GLY A 12 -15.12 38.13 61.42
C GLY A 12 -15.69 37.77 60.06
N THR A 13 -15.10 38.30 58.99
CA THR A 13 -15.53 38.03 57.62
C THR A 13 -15.47 36.53 57.37
N MET A 14 -16.61 35.84 57.56
CA MET A 14 -16.77 34.45 57.16
C MET A 14 -16.76 34.45 55.64
N GLU A 15 -15.57 34.37 55.05
CA GLU A 15 -15.43 33.97 53.65
C GLU A 15 -16.03 32.57 53.55
N PHE A 16 -17.25 32.48 53.04
CA PHE A 16 -17.82 31.21 52.59
C PHE A 16 -16.94 30.73 51.43
N ARG A 17 -15.83 30.06 51.76
CA ARG A 17 -14.98 29.38 50.80
C ARG A 17 -15.83 28.28 50.20
N ASN A 18 -16.44 28.59 49.07
CA ASN A 18 -17.36 27.71 48.37
C ASN A 18 -16.62 26.44 47.94
N GLU A 19 -16.66 25.39 48.77
CA GLU A 19 -16.05 24.10 48.49
C GLU A 19 -16.67 23.44 47.25
N ASN A 20 -17.95 23.73 46.94
CA ASN A 20 -18.60 23.26 45.70
C ASN A 20 -17.81 23.68 44.46
N SER A 21 -17.18 24.86 44.46
CA SER A 21 -16.35 25.31 43.34
C SER A 21 -15.11 24.43 43.08
N ARG A 22 -14.58 23.75 44.11
CA ARG A 22 -13.48 22.80 43.96
C ARG A 22 -13.95 21.47 43.39
N TYR A 23 -15.07 20.93 43.88
CA TYR A 23 -15.64 19.69 43.35
C TYR A 23 -15.95 19.76 41.85
N TRP A 24 -16.54 20.87 41.38
CA TRP A 24 -16.81 21.05 39.95
C TRP A 24 -15.54 21.22 39.10
N ARG A 25 -14.48 21.83 39.65
CA ARG A 25 -13.19 21.97 38.95
C ARG A 25 -12.45 20.64 38.83
N ASP A 26 -12.36 19.89 39.92
CA ASP A 26 -11.68 18.59 39.96
C ASP A 26 -12.44 17.56 39.08
N ALA A 27 -13.78 17.58 39.11
CA ALA A 27 -14.61 16.77 38.22
C ALA A 27 -14.40 17.13 36.74
N ALA A 28 -14.37 18.41 36.39
CA ALA A 28 -14.14 18.86 35.02
C ALA A 28 -12.72 18.50 34.52
N GLN A 29 -11.71 18.58 35.39
CA GLN A 29 -10.33 18.20 35.06
C GLN A 29 -10.21 16.70 34.78
N ASN A 30 -10.77 15.86 35.65
CA ASN A 30 -10.77 14.40 35.47
C ASN A 30 -11.46 13.98 34.16
N ILE A 31 -12.57 14.64 33.80
CA ILE A 31 -13.26 14.39 32.53
C ILE A 31 -12.36 14.76 31.34
N ASN A 32 -11.74 15.93 31.37
CA ASN A 32 -10.87 16.39 30.27
C ASN A 32 -9.65 15.47 30.10
N ASP A 33 -9.04 15.01 31.20
CA ASP A 33 -7.92 14.08 31.17
C ASP A 33 -8.34 12.71 30.63
N ALA A 34 -9.52 12.21 31.04
CA ALA A 34 -10.08 10.99 30.49
C ALA A 34 -10.34 11.11 28.98
N VAL A 35 -11.01 12.18 28.53
CA VAL A 35 -11.25 12.45 27.11
C VAL A 35 -9.94 12.53 26.34
N ARG A 36 -8.94 13.27 26.84
CA ARG A 36 -7.63 13.41 26.20
C ARG A 36 -6.92 12.06 26.06
N SER A 37 -6.94 11.23 27.11
CA SER A 37 -6.32 9.91 27.08
C SER A 37 -6.98 9.00 26.04
N ILE A 38 -8.32 8.97 25.97
CA ILE A 38 -9.08 8.21 24.98
C ILE A 38 -8.80 8.70 23.57
N THR A 39 -8.76 10.02 23.35
CA THR A 39 -8.43 10.60 22.03
C THR A 39 -7.03 10.18 21.58
N ILE A 40 -6.02 10.30 22.46
CA ILE A 40 -4.64 9.93 22.11
C ILE A 40 -4.54 8.44 21.79
N LEU A 41 -5.12 7.58 22.63
CA LEU A 41 -5.12 6.14 22.41
C LEU A 41 -5.84 5.78 21.11
N GLY A 42 -7.00 6.37 20.84
CA GLY A 42 -7.75 6.19 19.60
C GLY A 42 -6.95 6.60 18.37
N SER A 43 -6.29 7.77 18.41
CA SER A 43 -5.42 8.22 17.32
C SER A 43 -4.26 7.26 17.07
N ILE A 44 -3.61 6.76 18.12
CA ILE A 44 -2.52 5.80 18.00
C ILE A 44 -3.00 4.51 17.31
N VAL A 45 -4.15 3.97 17.72
CA VAL A 45 -4.72 2.76 17.11
C VAL A 45 -5.01 2.99 15.62
N ILE A 46 -5.60 4.13 15.26
CA ILE A 46 -5.87 4.47 13.85
C ILE A 46 -4.58 4.56 13.03
N ILE A 47 -3.53 5.19 13.59
CA ILE A 47 -2.22 5.29 12.93
C ILE A 47 -1.63 3.90 12.70
N ILE A 48 -1.68 3.01 13.70
CA ILE A 48 -1.17 1.64 13.57
C ILE A 48 -1.93 0.88 12.49
N ILE A 49 -3.27 0.95 12.48
CA ILE A 49 -4.08 0.28 11.45
C ILE A 49 -3.74 0.81 10.06
N ASN A 50 -3.62 2.13 9.89
CA ASN A 50 -3.23 2.72 8.61
C ASN A 50 -1.84 2.26 8.18
N PHE A 51 -0.87 2.23 9.09
CA PHE A 51 0.47 1.78 8.79
C PHE A 51 0.49 0.32 8.32
N VAL A 52 -0.22 -0.57 9.02
CA VAL A 52 -0.37 -1.98 8.62
C VAL A 52 -1.04 -2.09 7.25
N LEU A 53 -2.11 -1.33 7.01
CA LEU A 53 -2.82 -1.35 5.73
C LEU A 53 -1.94 -0.88 4.57
N ILE A 54 -1.17 0.20 4.75
CA ILE A 54 -0.24 0.71 3.74
C ILE A 54 0.81 -0.34 3.39
N VAL A 55 1.40 -0.98 4.40
CA VAL A 55 2.40 -2.04 4.18
C VAL A 55 1.77 -3.24 3.46
N ALA A 56 0.57 -3.65 3.87
CA ALA A 56 -0.15 -4.75 3.23
C ALA A 56 -0.47 -4.46 1.76
N LEU A 57 -1.01 -3.29 1.44
CA LEU A 57 -1.32 -2.88 0.07
C LEU A 57 -0.07 -2.73 -0.79
N SER A 58 1.02 -2.20 -0.22
CA SER A 58 2.30 -2.09 -0.93
C SER A 58 2.81 -3.46 -1.36
N ASN A 59 2.74 -4.46 -0.47
CA ASN A 59 3.23 -5.81 -0.76
C ASN A 59 2.30 -6.61 -1.67
N SER A 60 0.98 -6.49 -1.51
CA SER A 60 0.00 -7.27 -2.27
C SER A 60 -0.35 -6.67 -3.64
N ILE A 61 -0.18 -5.36 -3.83
CA ILE A 61 -0.58 -4.69 -5.08
C ILE A 61 0.60 -3.96 -5.74
N MET A 62 1.28 -3.08 -5.00
CA MET A 62 2.28 -2.20 -5.61
C MET A 62 3.52 -2.96 -6.08
N SER A 63 4.03 -3.90 -5.28
CA SER A 63 5.19 -4.71 -5.64
C SER A 63 4.94 -5.59 -6.89
N PRO A 64 3.83 -6.35 -6.97
CA PRO A 64 3.46 -7.10 -8.19
C PRO A 64 3.29 -6.22 -9.43
N LEU A 65 2.67 -5.06 -9.31
CA LEU A 65 2.49 -4.14 -10.43
C LEU A 65 3.83 -3.60 -10.96
N ASN A 66 4.79 -3.33 -10.07
CA ASN A 66 6.12 -2.92 -10.50
C ASN A 66 6.84 -4.06 -11.24
N LYS A 67 6.73 -5.31 -10.76
CA LYS A 67 7.26 -6.48 -11.49
C LYS A 67 6.64 -6.62 -12.88
N LEU A 68 5.32 -6.45 -12.99
CA LEU A 68 4.61 -6.50 -14.27
C LEU A 68 5.10 -5.40 -15.22
N LYS A 69 5.29 -4.17 -14.70
CA LYS A 69 5.83 -3.04 -15.47
C LYS A 69 7.23 -3.33 -16.00
N GLU A 70 8.12 -3.86 -15.16
CA GLU A 70 9.48 -4.23 -15.56
C GLU A 70 9.48 -5.34 -16.62
N ALA A 71 8.63 -6.35 -16.44
CA ALA A 71 8.47 -7.43 -17.41
C ALA A 71 7.97 -6.90 -18.76
N ALA A 72 6.95 -6.04 -18.75
CA ALA A 72 6.43 -5.40 -19.96
C ALA A 72 7.50 -4.56 -20.67
N GLN A 73 8.33 -3.83 -19.92
CA GLN A 73 9.45 -3.07 -20.47
C GLN A 73 10.45 -4.01 -21.19
N LYS A 74 10.88 -5.10 -20.54
CA LYS A 74 11.79 -6.09 -21.16
C LYS A 74 11.22 -6.68 -22.44
N ILE A 75 9.94 -7.05 -22.44
CA ILE A 75 9.25 -7.56 -23.63
C ILE A 75 9.24 -6.50 -24.74
N SER A 76 8.98 -5.22 -24.41
CA SER A 76 8.97 -4.14 -25.40
C SER A 76 10.35 -3.88 -26.02
N GLU A 77 11.42 -4.19 -25.29
CA GLU A 77 12.80 -4.13 -25.77
C GLU A 77 13.22 -5.39 -26.55
N GLY A 78 12.31 -6.36 -26.72
CA GLY A 78 12.56 -7.64 -27.38
C GLY A 78 13.32 -8.65 -26.53
N ASN A 79 13.58 -8.33 -25.25
CA ASN A 79 14.19 -9.27 -24.32
C ASN A 79 13.10 -10.17 -23.72
N LEU A 80 13.10 -11.44 -24.13
CA LEU A 80 12.20 -12.47 -23.60
C LEU A 80 12.93 -13.46 -22.67
N ASP A 81 14.24 -13.29 -22.44
CA ASP A 81 15.07 -14.19 -21.63
C ASP A 81 14.97 -13.84 -20.14
N PHE A 82 13.76 -13.98 -19.60
CA PHE A 82 13.46 -13.81 -18.19
C PHE A 82 12.16 -14.56 -17.86
N GLU A 83 11.91 -14.78 -16.58
CA GLU A 83 10.67 -15.39 -16.08
C GLU A 83 10.04 -14.51 -15.00
N ILE A 84 8.72 -14.47 -14.95
CA ILE A 84 7.98 -13.75 -13.93
C ILE A 84 7.62 -14.69 -12.79
N ASN A 85 8.50 -14.73 -11.78
CA ASN A 85 8.28 -15.52 -10.57
C ASN A 85 7.50 -14.70 -9.52
N TYR A 86 6.23 -15.02 -9.37
CA TYR A 86 5.35 -14.49 -8.33
C TYR A 86 4.46 -15.59 -7.76
N THR A 87 4.39 -15.65 -6.43
CA THR A 87 3.57 -16.61 -5.69
C THR A 87 2.65 -15.82 -4.79
N GLY A 88 1.36 -15.94 -5.03
CA GLY A 88 0.28 -15.37 -4.24
C GLY A 88 -1.00 -16.15 -4.53
N ASP A 89 -2.04 -15.92 -3.73
CA ASP A 89 -3.35 -16.57 -3.88
C ASP A 89 -4.44 -15.52 -4.19
N ASP A 90 -4.06 -14.43 -4.85
CA ASP A 90 -4.91 -13.29 -5.19
C ASP A 90 -5.13 -13.13 -6.70
N GLU A 91 -6.07 -12.27 -7.08
CA GLU A 91 -6.37 -11.96 -8.49
C GLU A 91 -5.16 -11.39 -9.23
N ILE A 92 -4.23 -10.76 -8.52
CA ILE A 92 -2.99 -10.23 -9.09
C ILE A 92 -2.07 -11.37 -9.56
N THR A 93 -2.07 -12.49 -8.85
CA THR A 93 -1.33 -13.69 -9.25
C THR A 93 -1.85 -14.25 -10.57
N ASP A 94 -3.17 -14.35 -10.75
CA ASP A 94 -3.77 -14.81 -12.02
C ASP A 94 -3.37 -13.90 -13.19
N VAL A 95 -3.34 -12.57 -12.98
CA VAL A 95 -2.87 -11.62 -14.01
C VAL A 95 -1.40 -11.86 -14.36
N LEU A 96 -0.52 -12.04 -13.37
CA LEU A 96 0.90 -12.29 -13.60
C LEU A 96 1.15 -13.62 -14.31
N GLN A 97 0.43 -14.68 -13.96
CA GLN A 97 0.52 -15.98 -14.63
C GLN A 97 0.07 -15.88 -16.09
N LYS A 98 -1.04 -15.18 -16.37
CA LYS A 98 -1.48 -14.95 -17.76
C LYS A 98 -0.49 -14.12 -18.55
N PHE A 99 0.16 -13.15 -17.91
CA PHE A 99 1.20 -12.35 -18.54
C PHE A 99 2.45 -13.17 -18.86
N GLU A 100 2.85 -14.07 -17.96
CA GLU A 100 3.93 -15.03 -18.22
C GLU A 100 3.60 -15.95 -19.41
N GLN A 101 2.38 -16.48 -19.48
CA GLN A 101 1.93 -17.28 -20.63
C GLN A 101 1.99 -16.48 -21.95
N MET A 102 1.72 -15.16 -21.93
CA MET A 102 1.89 -14.33 -23.12
C MET A 102 3.36 -14.21 -23.53
N ARG A 103 4.28 -14.04 -22.55
CA ARG A 103 5.72 -14.01 -22.80
C ARG A 103 6.20 -15.33 -23.40
N GLU A 104 5.79 -16.47 -22.86
CA GLU A 104 6.14 -17.80 -23.37
C GLU A 104 5.68 -17.99 -24.83
N LYS A 105 4.45 -17.58 -25.15
CA LYS A 105 3.94 -17.63 -26.54
C LYS A 105 4.75 -16.75 -27.49
N LEU A 106 5.25 -15.61 -27.03
CA LEU A 106 6.13 -14.76 -27.83
C LEU A 106 7.48 -15.46 -28.09
N VAL A 107 8.04 -16.15 -27.10
CA VAL A 107 9.27 -16.95 -27.28
C VAL A 107 9.05 -18.03 -28.34
N GLU A 108 8.01 -18.84 -28.17
CA GLU A 108 7.67 -19.92 -29.10
C GLU A 108 7.44 -19.40 -30.52
N SER A 109 6.73 -18.27 -30.66
CA SER A 109 6.49 -17.65 -31.96
C SER A 109 7.79 -17.16 -32.61
N ASN A 110 8.74 -16.63 -31.83
CA ASN A 110 10.01 -16.13 -32.34
C ASN A 110 10.91 -17.30 -32.79
N GLU A 111 10.97 -18.38 -32.02
CA GLU A 111 11.69 -19.61 -32.38
C GLU A 111 11.14 -20.23 -33.66
N LYS A 112 9.80 -20.34 -33.78
CA LYS A 112 9.15 -20.81 -35.01
C LYS A 112 9.49 -19.93 -36.21
N GLN A 113 9.48 -18.61 -36.04
CA GLN A 113 9.83 -17.69 -37.13
C GLN A 113 11.29 -17.89 -37.57
N LYS A 114 12.22 -18.05 -36.63
CA LYS A 114 13.64 -18.32 -36.95
C LYS A 114 13.80 -19.63 -37.71
N ALA A 115 13.14 -20.71 -37.28
CA ALA A 115 13.17 -21.98 -37.98
C ALA A 115 12.66 -21.85 -39.43
N TYR A 116 11.54 -21.16 -39.64
CA TYR A 116 11.03 -20.89 -41.00
C TYR A 116 12.00 -20.07 -41.85
N GLU A 117 12.72 -19.11 -41.27
CA GLU A 117 13.73 -18.35 -41.99
C GLU A 117 14.95 -19.20 -42.39
N GLU A 118 15.34 -20.15 -41.56
CA GLU A 118 16.41 -21.12 -41.84
C GLU A 118 16.00 -22.09 -42.94
N ASP A 119 14.83 -22.72 -42.83
CA ASP A 119 14.26 -23.61 -43.84
C ASP A 119 14.15 -22.91 -45.20
N ARG A 120 13.70 -21.65 -45.20
CA ARG A 120 13.61 -20.84 -46.43
C ARG A 120 14.98 -20.59 -47.04
N LYS A 121 16.02 -20.32 -46.24
CA LYS A 121 17.39 -20.13 -46.74
C LYS A 121 17.94 -21.42 -47.33
N GLU A 122 17.72 -22.55 -46.67
CA GLU A 122 18.14 -23.86 -47.15
C GLU A 122 17.45 -24.23 -48.47
N MET A 123 16.14 -24.01 -48.57
CA MET A 123 15.38 -24.24 -49.80
C MET A 123 15.93 -23.43 -50.99
N ILE A 124 16.22 -22.14 -50.79
CA ILE A 124 16.79 -21.27 -51.84
C ILE A 124 18.21 -21.73 -52.21
N ALA A 125 19.01 -22.14 -51.23
CA ALA A 125 20.36 -22.66 -51.46
C ALA A 125 20.33 -23.97 -52.27
N GLY A 126 19.42 -24.88 -51.95
CA GLY A 126 19.19 -26.13 -52.70
C GLY A 126 18.81 -25.86 -54.16
N ILE A 127 17.83 -24.98 -54.40
CA ILE A 127 17.44 -24.58 -55.76
C ILE A 127 18.64 -23.98 -56.52
N SER A 128 19.45 -23.15 -55.86
CA SER A 128 20.63 -22.52 -56.48
C SER A 128 21.73 -23.52 -56.81
N HIS A 129 21.90 -24.55 -55.98
CA HIS A 129 22.85 -25.64 -56.20
C HIS A 129 22.46 -26.46 -57.44
N ASP A 130 21.19 -26.81 -57.58
CA ASP A 130 20.67 -27.58 -58.70
C ASP A 130 20.69 -26.79 -60.02
N LEU A 131 20.53 -25.46 -59.97
CA LEU A 131 20.67 -24.58 -61.14
C LEU A 131 22.13 -24.34 -61.57
N ARG A 132 23.11 -24.44 -60.65
CA ARG A 132 24.54 -24.20 -60.95
C ARG A 132 25.24 -25.42 -61.54
N THR A 133 24.65 -26.61 -61.47
CA THR A 133 25.19 -27.80 -62.11
C THR A 133 24.65 -27.87 -63.54
N PRO A 134 25.40 -27.46 -64.58
CA PRO A 134 24.90 -27.60 -65.94
C PRO A 134 25.00 -29.06 -66.36
N LEU A 135 23.99 -29.54 -67.09
CA LEU A 135 24.25 -30.50 -68.16
C LEU A 135 25.02 -29.79 -69.28
#